data_AF-A0A958HX00-F1
#
_entry.id   AF-A0A958HX00-F1
#
_cell.length_a   1.000
_cell.length_b   1.000
_cell.length_c   1.000
_cell.angle_alpha   90.00
_cell.angle_beta   90.00
_cell.angle_gamma   90.00
#
_symmetry.space_group_name_H-M   'P 1'
#
loop_
_entity.id
_entity.type
_entity.pdbx_description
1 polymer ?
#
loop_
_entity_poly.entity_id
_entity_poly.type
_entity_poly.pdbx_seq_one_letter_code
_entity_poly.pdbx_strand_id
1 'polypeptide(L)'
;MKIFKTIPLFGLMLVAYTLILAGFYYNNPSAHPMDHVIANIVLPSHQAWTLRVGDAVVLFGLILLFVEILKSTNASDTTVIEHVLSTFVFIFYMIAFLLAPMVANSTFLILTMMSLIDVIAGFT
;
A
#
# COMPACT_ATOMS: atom_id res chain seq x y z
N MET A 1 -4.19 -23.61 9.08
CA MET A 1 -4.94 -22.43 8.57
C MET A 1 -4.23 -21.90 7.33
N LYS A 2 -4.45 -22.52 6.15
CA LYS A 2 -3.68 -22.24 4.92
C LYS A 2 -4.08 -20.94 4.21
N ILE A 3 -5.30 -20.47 4.43
CA ILE A 3 -5.90 -19.30 3.73
C ILE A 3 -5.17 -17.98 4.00
N PHE A 4 -4.68 -17.75 5.22
CA PHE A 4 -3.94 -16.51 5.55
C PHE A 4 -2.56 -16.43 4.90
N LYS A 5 -2.00 -17.55 4.43
CA LYS A 5 -0.71 -17.54 3.74
C LYS A 5 -0.87 -17.08 2.28
N THR A 6 -1.98 -17.46 1.65
CA THR A 6 -2.19 -17.28 0.21
C THR A 6 -2.66 -15.87 -0.19
N ILE A 7 -3.26 -15.11 0.73
CA ILE A 7 -3.78 -13.77 0.40
C ILE A 7 -2.62 -12.78 0.34
N PRO A 8 -2.44 -12.02 -0.76
CA PRO A 8 -1.46 -10.96 -0.84
C PRO A 8 -1.87 -9.81 0.07
N LEU A 9 -0.98 -9.43 0.97
CA LEU A 9 -1.18 -8.35 1.93
C LEU A 9 -1.39 -7.00 1.23
N PHE A 10 -0.80 -6.82 0.05
CA PHE A 10 -1.06 -5.65 -0.79
C PHE A 10 -2.49 -5.57 -1.30
N GLY A 11 -3.19 -6.70 -1.47
CA GLY A 11 -4.62 -6.68 -1.77
C GLY A 11 -5.44 -6.07 -0.63
N LEU A 12 -5.09 -6.41 0.62
CA LEU A 12 -5.68 -5.80 1.81
C LEU A 12 -5.32 -4.32 1.90
N MET A 13 -4.07 -3.97 1.61
CA MET A 13 -3.62 -2.57 1.57
C MET A 13 -4.39 -1.74 0.55
N LEU A 14 -4.72 -2.29 -0.62
CA LEU A 14 -5.51 -1.62 -1.65
C LEU A 14 -6.91 -1.30 -1.13
N VAL A 15 -7.56 -2.27 -0.48
CA VAL A 15 -8.87 -2.08 0.14
C VAL A 15 -8.80 -1.06 1.28
N ALA A 16 -7.77 -1.14 2.13
CA ALA A 16 -7.58 -0.17 3.21
C ALA A 16 -7.41 1.25 2.68
N TYR A 17 -6.61 1.44 1.62
CA TYR A 17 -6.41 2.74 0.98
C TYR A 17 -7.71 3.32 0.43
N THR A 18 -8.51 2.51 -0.29
CA THR A 18 -9.78 2.97 -0.85
C THR A 18 -10.82 3.29 0.23
N LEU A 19 -10.84 2.56 1.35
CA LEU A 19 -11.68 2.88 2.50
C LEU A 19 -11.28 4.20 3.17
N ILE A 20 -9.97 4.44 3.34
CA ILE A 20 -9.47 5.73 3.85
C ILE A 20 -9.91 6.86 2.91
N LEU A 21 -9.66 6.71 1.62
CA LEU A 21 -10.05 7.69 0.60
C LEU A 21 -11.57 7.97 0.65
N ALA A 22 -12.41 6.94 0.71
CA ALA A 22 -13.86 7.06 0.78
C ALA A 22 -14.33 7.76 2.06
N GLY A 23 -13.73 7.44 3.22
CA GLY A 23 -14.05 8.08 4.49
C GLY A 23 -13.74 9.57 4.49
N PHE A 24 -12.59 9.98 3.95
CA PHE A 24 -12.26 11.41 3.82
C PHE A 24 -13.15 12.12 2.81
N TYR A 25 -13.42 11.49 1.66
CA TYR A 25 -14.27 12.06 0.61
C TYR A 25 -15.72 12.28 1.08
N TYR A 26 -16.26 11.36 1.89
CA TYR A 26 -17.59 11.49 2.50
C TYR A 26 -17.70 12.73 3.39
N ASN A 27 -16.65 13.03 4.18
CA ASN A 27 -16.64 14.18 5.08
C ASN A 27 -16.31 15.49 4.34
N ASN A 28 -15.41 15.46 3.35
CA ASN A 28 -14.96 16.62 2.61
C ASN A 28 -14.65 16.27 1.14
N PRO A 29 -15.58 16.50 0.20
CA PRO A 29 -15.43 16.08 -1.21
C PRO A 29 -14.30 16.76 -1.98
N SER A 30 -13.83 17.92 -1.49
CA SER A 30 -12.75 18.71 -2.11
C SER A 30 -11.39 18.53 -1.41
N ALA A 31 -11.33 17.75 -0.34
CA ALA A 31 -10.08 17.56 0.39
C ALA A 31 -9.16 16.59 -0.37
N HIS A 32 -7.86 16.89 -0.39
CA HIS A 32 -6.81 15.94 -0.76
C HIS A 32 -6.48 15.07 0.46
N PRO A 33 -7.00 13.83 0.58
CA PRO A 33 -6.94 13.09 1.85
C PRO A 33 -5.51 12.76 2.28
N MET A 34 -4.61 12.54 1.32
CA MET A 34 -3.23 12.17 1.57
C MET A 34 -2.38 13.33 2.13
N ASP A 35 -2.79 14.58 1.89
CA ASP A 35 -2.09 15.77 2.37
C ASP A 35 -2.49 16.18 3.78
N HIS A 36 -3.51 15.51 4.35
CA HIS A 36 -3.99 15.81 5.69
C HIS A 36 -2.89 15.54 6.73
N VAL A 37 -2.60 16.55 7.55
CA VAL A 37 -1.58 16.49 8.58
C VAL A 37 -2.14 15.79 9.80
N ILE A 38 -1.46 14.73 10.25
CA ILE A 38 -1.86 13.95 11.44
C ILE A 38 -0.99 14.23 12.65
N ALA A 39 0.28 14.61 12.45
CA ALA A 39 1.17 15.01 13.52
C ALA A 39 2.17 16.05 13.03
N ASN A 40 2.52 16.97 13.92
CA ASN A 40 3.61 17.92 13.71
C ASN A 40 4.50 17.87 14.95
N ILE A 41 5.77 17.50 14.76
CA ILE A 41 6.72 17.27 15.84
C ILE A 41 7.95 18.12 15.55
N VAL A 42 8.34 18.96 16.51
CA VAL A 42 9.60 19.68 16.45
C VAL A 42 10.72 18.72 16.83
N LEU A 43 11.64 18.47 15.89
CA LEU A 43 12.77 17.59 16.10
C LEU A 43 13.86 18.28 16.95
N PRO A 44 14.76 17.51 17.59
CA PRO A 44 15.94 18.07 18.27
C PRO A 44 16.86 18.91 17.37
N SER A 45 16.76 18.75 16.05
CA SER A 45 17.39 19.62 15.05
C SER A 45 16.72 20.99 14.90
N HIS A 46 15.69 21.29 15.70
CA HIS A 46 14.86 22.50 15.67
C HIS A 46 14.02 22.67 14.38
N GLN A 47 13.87 21.63 13.58
CA GLN A 47 13.00 21.62 12.40
C GLN A 47 11.66 20.96 12.72
N ALA A 48 10.58 21.53 12.18
CA ALA A 48 9.25 20.93 12.28
C ALA A 48 9.11 19.80 11.26
N TRP A 49 9.02 18.56 11.74
CA TRP A 49 8.67 17.43 10.90
C TRP A 49 7.15 17.26 10.90
N THR A 50 6.58 17.25 9.71
CA THR A 50 5.13 17.10 9.50
C THR A 50 4.87 15.70 8.95
N LEU A 51 4.08 14.92 9.69
CA LEU A 51 3.61 13.61 9.24
C LEU A 51 2.20 13.77 8.64
N ARG A 52 2.06 13.38 7.38
CA ARG A 52 0.77 13.36 6.69
C ARG A 52 0.17 11.96 6.67
N VAL A 53 -1.12 11.87 6.36
CA VAL A 53 -1.81 10.59 6.15
C VAL A 53 -1.10 9.77 5.08
N GLY A 54 -0.70 10.39 3.96
CA GLY A 54 0.01 9.71 2.89
C GLY A 54 1.33 9.09 3.34
N ASP A 55 2.09 9.79 4.20
CA ASP A 55 3.36 9.30 4.74
C ASP A 55 3.14 8.07 5.65
N ALA A 56 2.13 8.13 6.52
CA ALA A 56 1.78 7.01 7.40
C ALA A 56 1.32 5.78 6.61
N VAL A 57 0.54 5.99 5.54
CA VAL A 57 0.11 4.91 4.62
C VAL A 57 1.31 4.26 3.94
N VAL A 58 2.29 5.05 3.46
CA VAL A 58 3.53 4.51 2.86
C VAL A 58 4.33 3.71 3.88
N LEU A 59 4.52 4.24 5.09
CA LEU A 59 5.24 3.54 6.16
C LEU A 59 4.57 2.21 6.53
N PHE A 60 3.24 2.19 6.60
CA PHE A 60 2.50 0.95 6.84
C PHE A 60 2.64 -0.03 5.66
N GLY A 61 2.53 0.44 4.42
CA GLY A 61 2.75 -0.37 3.22
C GLY A 61 4.14 -1.00 3.18
N LEU A 62 5.17 -0.28 3.62
CA LEU A 62 6.54 -0.79 3.72
C LEU A 62 6.64 -1.97 4.70
N ILE A 63 5.96 -1.89 5.85
CA ILE A 63 5.91 -2.99 6.82
C ILE A 63 5.22 -4.22 6.22
N LEU A 64 4.11 -4.02 5.50
CA LEU A 64 3.40 -5.11 4.83
C LEU A 64 4.26 -5.77 3.75
N LEU A 65 5.02 -4.99 2.97
CA LEU A 65 5.97 -5.50 1.98
C LEU A 65 7.03 -6.37 2.63
N PHE A 66 7.58 -5.94 3.77
CA PHE A 66 8.56 -6.73 4.50
C PHE A 66 7.97 -8.08 4.94
N VAL A 67 6.74 -8.07 5.45
CA VAL A 67 6.04 -9.30 5.84
C VAL A 67 5.81 -10.24 4.65
N GLU A 68 5.43 -9.71 3.48
CA GLU A 68 5.26 -10.51 2.25
C GLU A 68 6.57 -11.19 1.83
N ILE A 69 7.68 -10.45 1.83
CA ILE A 69 9.00 -11.00 1.47
C ILE A 69 9.41 -12.14 2.42
N LEU A 70 9.16 -11.99 3.73
CA LEU A 70 9.43 -13.06 4.69
C LEU A 70 8.53 -14.29 4.46
N LYS A 71 7.30 -14.07 4.00
CA LYS A 71 6.35 -15.14 3.68
C LYS A 71 6.80 -15.92 2.45
N SER A 72 7.28 -15.24 1.40
CA SER A 72 7.73 -15.87 0.14
C SER A 72 9.00 -16.71 0.31
N THR A 73 9.84 -16.40 1.31
CA THR A 73 11.06 -17.17 1.61
C THR A 73 10.77 -18.63 2.06
N ASN A 74 9.53 -18.96 2.44
CA ASN A 74 9.16 -20.30 2.90
C ASN A 74 8.64 -21.17 1.74
N ALA A 75 9.54 -21.84 1.03
CA ALA A 75 9.26 -22.78 -0.05
C ALA A 75 8.18 -23.82 0.33
N SER A 76 7.00 -23.71 -0.25
CA SER A 76 5.94 -24.72 -0.20
C SER A 76 5.10 -24.58 -1.47
N ASP A 77 4.53 -25.68 -1.97
CA ASP A 77 3.80 -25.83 -3.24
C ASP A 77 2.64 -24.84 -3.53
N THR A 78 2.38 -23.87 -2.65
CA THR A 78 1.39 -22.79 -2.79
C THR A 78 1.92 -21.57 -3.58
N THR A 79 3.20 -21.56 -3.97
CA THR A 79 3.90 -20.43 -4.62
C THR A 79 3.21 -19.92 -5.89
N VAL A 80 2.61 -20.79 -6.72
CA VAL A 80 1.99 -20.35 -8.00
C VAL A 80 0.76 -19.49 -7.78
N ILE A 81 -0.09 -19.84 -6.81
CA ILE A 81 -1.33 -19.09 -6.54
C ILE A 81 -1.00 -17.73 -5.95
N GLU A 82 -0.04 -17.68 -5.02
CA GLU A 82 0.45 -16.44 -4.41
C GLU A 82 0.99 -15.49 -5.48
N HIS A 83 1.78 -16.03 -6.41
CA HIS A 83 2.36 -15.28 -7.51
C HIS A 83 1.30 -14.71 -8.48
N VAL A 84 0.33 -15.53 -8.89
CA VAL A 84 -0.76 -15.07 -9.78
C VAL A 84 -1.61 -14.01 -9.08
N LEU A 85 -1.91 -14.20 -7.78
CA LEU A 85 -2.75 -13.30 -7.03
C LEU A 85 -2.07 -11.94 -6.76
N SER A 86 -0.77 -11.92 -6.45
CA SER A 86 0.00 -10.67 -6.33
C SER A 86 0.09 -9.94 -7.67
N THR A 87 0.24 -10.68 -8.78
CA THR A 87 0.24 -10.09 -10.13
C THR A 87 -1.07 -9.41 -10.46
N PHE A 88 -2.21 -10.03 -10.13
CA PHE A 88 -3.52 -9.40 -10.28
C PHE A 88 -3.64 -8.13 -9.43
N VAL A 89 -3.21 -8.18 -8.17
CA VAL A 89 -3.23 -7.01 -7.27
C VAL A 89 -2.40 -5.86 -7.84
N PHE A 90 -1.19 -6.13 -8.33
CA PHE A 90 -0.35 -5.14 -8.99
C PHE A 90 -1.05 -4.52 -10.22
N ILE A 91 -1.69 -5.35 -11.05
CA ILE A 91 -2.46 -4.85 -12.21
C ILE A 91 -3.59 -3.92 -11.75
N PHE A 92 -4.32 -4.27 -10.69
CA PHE A 92 -5.34 -3.39 -10.11
C PHE A 92 -4.76 -2.06 -9.63
N TYR A 93 -3.62 -2.08 -8.92
CA TYR A 93 -2.91 -0.85 -8.53
C TYR A 93 -2.51 -0.01 -9.75
N MET A 94 -1.96 -0.64 -10.79
CA MET A 94 -1.54 0.06 -12.00
C MET A 94 -2.72 0.70 -12.73
N ILE A 95 -3.79 -0.06 -12.96
CA ILE A 95 -5.00 0.44 -13.63
C ILE A 95 -5.64 1.57 -12.81
N ALA A 96 -5.75 1.38 -11.49
CA ALA A 96 -6.30 2.41 -10.62
C ALA A 96 -5.46 3.70 -10.67
N PHE A 97 -4.13 3.60 -10.64
CA PHE A 97 -3.25 4.78 -10.73
C PHE A 97 -3.43 5.54 -12.04
N LEU A 98 -3.56 4.82 -13.16
CA LEU A 98 -3.67 5.43 -14.49
C LEU A 98 -5.06 6.00 -14.77
N LEU A 99 -6.12 5.38 -14.25
CA LEU A 99 -7.51 5.72 -14.62
C LEU A 99 -8.27 6.48 -13.54
N ALA A 100 -7.95 6.30 -12.25
CA ALA A 100 -8.71 6.92 -11.17
C ALA A 100 -8.05 8.23 -10.73
N PRO A 101 -8.67 9.40 -11.03
CA PRO A 101 -8.08 10.70 -10.72
C PRO A 101 -7.92 10.93 -9.20
N MET A 102 -8.74 10.26 -8.39
CA MET A 102 -8.70 10.37 -6.93
C MET A 102 -7.42 9.80 -6.31
N VAL A 103 -6.74 8.89 -7.01
CA VAL A 103 -5.51 8.23 -6.53
C VAL A 103 -4.27 8.67 -7.32
N ALA A 104 -4.40 9.72 -8.14
CA ALA A 104 -3.30 10.32 -8.91
C ALA A 104 -2.37 11.16 -8.00
N ASN A 105 -1.70 10.50 -7.06
CA ASN A 105 -0.79 11.11 -6.09
C ASN A 105 0.44 10.23 -5.84
N SER A 106 1.51 10.83 -5.32
CA SER A 106 2.78 10.14 -5.06
C SER A 106 2.65 8.98 -4.07
N THR A 107 1.77 9.09 -3.07
CA THR A 107 1.51 8.02 -2.10
C THR A 107 1.04 6.75 -2.81
N PHE A 108 0.03 6.85 -3.66
CA PHE A 108 -0.50 5.69 -4.37
C PHE A 108 0.51 5.13 -5.39
N LEU A 109 1.26 5.99 -6.08
CA LEU A 109 2.34 5.55 -6.97
C LEU A 109 3.39 4.71 -6.22
N ILE A 110 3.79 5.14 -5.02
CA ILE A 110 4.75 4.39 -4.19
C ILE A 110 4.15 3.03 -3.80
N LEU A 111 2.87 2.97 -3.41
CA LEU A 111 2.20 1.70 -3.13
C LEU A 111 2.14 0.79 -4.36
N THR A 112 1.88 1.34 -5.55
CA THR A 112 1.92 0.60 -6.81
C THR A 112 3.31 0.00 -7.04
N MET A 113 4.38 0.78 -6.83
CA MET A 113 5.75 0.29 -6.94
C MET A 113 6.07 -0.77 -5.88
N MET A 114 5.56 -0.63 -4.65
CA MET A 114 5.69 -1.68 -3.63
C MET A 114 4.98 -2.96 -4.04
N SER A 115 3.77 -2.88 -4.63
CA SER A 115 3.07 -4.06 -5.16
C SER A 115 3.78 -4.70 -6.35
N LEU A 116 4.55 -3.93 -7.14
CA LEU A 116 5.43 -4.49 -8.16
C LEU A 116 6.59 -5.29 -7.52
N ILE A 117 7.18 -4.77 -6.46
CA ILE A 117 8.25 -5.46 -5.72
C ILE A 117 7.70 -6.76 -5.11
N ASP A 118 6.48 -6.75 -4.59
CA ASP A 118 5.79 -7.95 -4.09
C ASP A 118 5.68 -9.05 -5.15
N VAL A 119 5.30 -8.69 -6.38
CA VAL A 119 5.27 -9.64 -7.52
C VAL A 119 6.66 -10.21 -7.81
N ILE A 120 7.70 -9.37 -7.84
CA ILE A 120 9.08 -9.79 -8.10
C ILE A 120 9.59 -10.71 -7.00
N ALA A 121 9.32 -10.37 -5.74
CA ALA A 121 9.72 -11.17 -4.59
C ALA A 121 9.01 -12.54 -4.55
N GLY A 122 7.81 -12.65 -5.12
CA GLY A 122 7.10 -13.92 -5.27
C GLY A 122 7.68 -14.87 -6.33
N PHE A 123 8.60 -14.41 -7.19
CA PHE A 123 9.28 -15.25 -8.19
C PHE A 123 10.61 -15.85 -7.72
N THR A 124 11.12 -15.43 -6.54
CA THR A 124 12.40 -15.88 -5.97
C THR A 124 12.15 -16.83 -4.81
#